data_AF-K9FGC0-F1
#
_entry.id   AF-K9FGC0-F1
#
_cell.length_a   1.000
_cell.length_b   1.000
_cell.length_c   1.000
_cell.angle_alpha   90.00
_cell.angle_beta   90.00
_cell.angle_gamma   90.00
#
_symmetry.space_group_name_H-M   'P 1'
#
loop_
_entity.id
_entity.type
_entity.pdbx_description
1 polymer ?
#
loop_
_entity_poly.entity_id
_entity_poly.type
_entity_poly.pdbx_seq_one_letter_code
_entity_poly.pdbx_strand_id
1 'polypeptide(L)'
;MVSAVFEDLRNRWTKEQIRKEVDDDVTCLAADTDCTWAEITVMVPGEADVECARVAKRTGCAVLTDDSDLLLHDLGEDGAVLFLESVQTSSGVWNPADPDIRGLRICPYSLSGRLGIPSVQWFAFELQKNHHLRFAELTRIAQESSKATELSSEYLEFLREYQNETADNEVIRGAGQSAQPLDPRVSELYWQYELPGIYCLGDQPHVYLGILNEDSSRRCAWEQGRTYRSLGYSFFNNSRPTTNRFAVVHEFVRRGGRIVAEEITLSGTKTVTSDLDLLRGRLAHAHATFDEGLAPESFWFLYALSDIYRDGSGTTTVPSAKELESFLTNGYMVQSTKWADIHLLAQIQAALYSLRMLKQLFHIAAPDDDLVESSSLLADLPPLHIMMSRQKMIQSFANTRLVRLAVRQVIETYG
;
A
#
# COMPACT_ATOMS: atom_id res chain seq x y z
N MET A 1 -2.62 7.39 -1.04
CA MET A 1 -2.38 7.14 0.39
C MET A 1 -1.67 5.80 0.49
N VAL A 2 -0.77 5.59 1.47
CA VAL A 2 -0.27 4.23 1.73
C VAL A 2 -1.37 3.49 2.52
N SER A 3 -1.91 2.41 1.96
CA SER A 3 -3.02 1.68 2.58
C SER A 3 -2.53 0.79 3.71
N ALA A 4 -3.17 0.88 4.87
CA ALA A 4 -2.94 0.00 6.02
C ALA A 4 -3.98 -1.11 6.14
N VAL A 5 -4.90 -1.25 5.18
CA VAL A 5 -6.07 -2.15 5.28
C VAL A 5 -5.67 -3.58 5.61
N PHE A 6 -4.70 -4.15 4.88
CA PHE A 6 -4.26 -5.52 5.12
C PHE A 6 -3.65 -5.73 6.51
N GLU A 7 -2.75 -4.83 6.95
CA GLU A 7 -2.15 -4.90 8.29
C GLU A 7 -3.21 -4.73 9.39
N ASP A 8 -4.12 -3.78 9.22
CA ASP A 8 -5.14 -3.47 10.22
C ASP A 8 -6.17 -4.61 10.35
N LEU A 9 -6.56 -5.27 9.25
CA LEU A 9 -7.43 -6.45 9.31
C LEU A 9 -6.77 -7.60 10.07
N ARG A 10 -5.45 -7.78 9.92
CA ARG A 10 -4.72 -8.86 10.61
C ARG A 10 -4.39 -8.58 12.07
N ASN A 11 -4.07 -7.33 12.39
CA ASN A 11 -3.39 -7.02 13.66
C ASN A 11 -4.08 -5.95 14.51
N ARG A 12 -5.04 -5.21 13.95
CA ARG A 12 -5.70 -4.11 14.65
C ARG A 12 -7.13 -4.46 15.03
N TRP A 13 -7.98 -4.82 14.07
CA TRP A 13 -9.42 -4.83 14.26
C TRP A 13 -9.95 -5.96 15.16
N THR A 14 -9.86 -5.75 16.48
CA THR A 14 -10.58 -6.51 17.51
C THR A 14 -11.97 -5.91 17.74
N LYS A 15 -12.88 -6.70 18.33
CA LYS A 15 -14.23 -6.24 18.71
C LYS A 15 -14.21 -4.99 19.59
N GLU A 16 -13.25 -4.88 20.51
CA GLU A 16 -13.07 -3.70 21.36
C GLU A 16 -12.64 -2.48 20.56
N GLN A 17 -11.69 -2.64 19.63
CA GLN A 17 -11.20 -1.53 18.82
C GLN A 17 -12.26 -1.04 17.84
N ILE A 18 -13.02 -1.95 17.22
CA ILE A 18 -14.16 -1.59 16.38
C ILE A 18 -15.16 -0.77 17.20
N ARG A 19 -15.54 -1.23 18.41
CA ARG A 19 -16.46 -0.49 19.30
C ARG A 19 -15.98 0.93 19.66
N LYS A 20 -14.67 1.19 19.66
CA LYS A 20 -14.14 2.54 19.92
C LYS A 20 -14.26 3.47 18.72
N GLU A 21 -14.38 2.92 17.51
CA GLU A 21 -14.36 3.66 16.24
C GLU A 21 -15.75 3.76 15.60
N VAL A 22 -16.69 2.86 15.93
CA VAL A 22 -18.09 2.93 15.48
C VAL A 22 -19.05 3.14 16.66
N ASP A 23 -20.07 3.99 16.45
CA ASP A 23 -21.13 4.29 17.42
C ASP A 23 -22.32 3.31 17.32
N ASP A 24 -22.03 2.08 16.89
CA ASP A 24 -23.02 1.04 16.59
C ASP A 24 -22.89 -0.19 17.51
N ASP A 25 -23.99 -0.94 17.62
CA ASP A 25 -23.99 -2.21 18.36
C ASP A 25 -23.23 -3.30 17.58
N VAL A 26 -22.01 -3.56 18.02
CA VAL A 26 -21.11 -4.60 17.48
C VAL A 26 -21.26 -5.95 18.17
N THR A 27 -22.28 -6.16 19.01
CA THR A 27 -22.46 -7.43 19.72
C THR A 27 -22.60 -8.62 18.79
N CYS A 28 -23.18 -8.41 17.60
CA CYS A 28 -23.36 -9.42 16.54
C CYS A 28 -22.06 -9.90 15.88
N LEU A 29 -20.92 -9.21 16.08
CA LEU A 29 -19.63 -9.69 15.58
C LEU A 29 -19.23 -10.96 16.34
N ALA A 30 -19.24 -12.07 15.61
CA ALA A 30 -19.01 -13.42 16.09
C ALA A 30 -17.52 -13.71 16.27
N ALA A 31 -16.86 -13.02 17.21
CA ALA A 31 -15.61 -13.49 17.83
C ALA A 31 -15.24 -12.61 19.02
N ASP A 32 -14.93 -13.24 20.16
CA ASP A 32 -14.13 -12.66 21.25
C ASP A 32 -12.63 -12.99 21.06
N THR A 33 -12.23 -13.46 19.87
CA THR A 33 -10.82 -13.77 19.54
C THR A 33 -10.02 -12.49 19.26
N ASP A 34 -8.70 -12.58 19.44
CA ASP A 34 -7.77 -11.56 18.97
C ASP A 34 -7.90 -11.43 17.45
N CYS A 35 -8.28 -10.24 16.97
CA CYS A 35 -8.44 -9.84 15.56
C CYS A 35 -9.32 -10.77 14.69
N THR A 36 -10.63 -10.49 14.63
CA THR A 36 -11.67 -11.31 13.94
C THR A 36 -11.36 -11.64 12.48
N TRP A 37 -10.61 -10.79 11.78
CA TRP A 37 -10.33 -10.94 10.35
C TRP A 37 -9.00 -11.61 10.05
N ALA A 38 -8.15 -11.85 11.06
CA ALA A 38 -6.77 -12.31 10.85
C ALA A 38 -6.67 -13.66 10.12
N GLU A 39 -7.54 -14.61 10.46
CA GLU A 39 -7.51 -15.97 9.90
C GLU A 39 -8.05 -16.05 8.46
N ILE A 40 -8.85 -15.06 8.05
CA ILE A 40 -9.50 -15.01 6.73
C ILE A 40 -8.90 -13.94 5.81
N THR A 41 -7.89 -13.20 6.28
CA THR A 41 -7.16 -12.19 5.50
C THR A 41 -5.89 -12.79 4.91
N VAL A 42 -5.83 -12.86 3.58
CA VAL A 42 -4.76 -13.53 2.84
C VAL A 42 -4.05 -12.55 1.93
N MET A 43 -2.71 -12.52 1.98
CA MET A 43 -1.91 -11.82 0.97
C MET A 43 -1.83 -12.71 -0.28
N VAL A 44 -2.18 -12.15 -1.43
CA VAL A 44 -2.15 -12.84 -2.72
C VAL A 44 -1.00 -12.31 -3.58
N PRO A 45 -0.48 -13.11 -4.53
CA PRO A 45 0.50 -12.62 -5.47
C PRO A 45 -0.16 -11.73 -6.53
N GLY A 46 0.34 -10.50 -6.70
CA GLY A 46 -0.21 -9.53 -7.64
C GLY A 46 -1.53 -8.90 -7.17
N GLU A 47 -2.40 -8.58 -8.13
CA GLU A 47 -3.67 -7.91 -7.85
C GLU A 47 -4.72 -8.85 -7.24
N ALA A 48 -5.50 -8.31 -6.30
CA ALA A 48 -6.53 -9.07 -5.59
C ALA A 48 -7.64 -9.57 -6.53
N ASP A 49 -7.95 -8.79 -7.57
CA ASP A 49 -9.05 -9.06 -8.51
C ASP A 49 -8.90 -10.40 -9.23
N VAL A 50 -7.68 -10.75 -9.60
CA VAL A 50 -7.35 -12.02 -10.26
C VAL A 50 -7.72 -13.22 -9.37
N GLU A 51 -7.30 -13.19 -8.11
CA GLU A 51 -7.57 -14.28 -7.17
C GLU A 51 -9.06 -14.30 -6.74
N CYS A 52 -9.66 -13.13 -6.53
CA CYS A 52 -11.08 -12.98 -6.27
C CYS A 52 -11.93 -13.57 -7.40
N ALA A 53 -11.58 -13.27 -8.66
CA ALA A 53 -12.24 -13.83 -9.83
C ALA A 53 -12.06 -15.36 -9.90
N ARG A 54 -10.85 -15.86 -9.62
CA ARG A 54 -10.55 -17.30 -9.58
C ARG A 54 -11.40 -18.02 -8.53
N VAL A 55 -11.60 -17.43 -7.36
CA VAL A 55 -12.44 -18.00 -6.30
C VAL A 55 -13.91 -17.95 -6.71
N ALA A 56 -14.41 -16.79 -7.17
CA ALA A 56 -15.78 -16.62 -7.63
C ALA A 56 -16.18 -17.61 -8.73
N LYS A 57 -15.29 -17.81 -9.72
CA LYS A 57 -15.50 -18.79 -10.80
C LYS A 57 -15.64 -20.23 -10.31
N ARG A 58 -14.96 -20.60 -9.22
CA ARG A 58 -15.00 -21.97 -8.68
C ARG A 58 -16.15 -22.21 -7.72
N THR A 59 -16.59 -21.18 -7.01
CA THR A 59 -17.56 -21.31 -5.92
C THR A 59 -18.93 -20.72 -6.23
N GLY A 60 -19.04 -19.90 -7.28
CA GLY A 60 -20.22 -19.11 -7.59
C GLY A 60 -20.46 -17.96 -6.59
N CYS A 61 -19.47 -17.58 -5.78
CA CYS A 61 -19.64 -16.50 -4.81
C CYS A 61 -19.67 -15.11 -5.47
N ALA A 62 -20.14 -14.13 -4.70
CA ALA A 62 -20.03 -12.72 -5.08
C ALA A 62 -18.75 -12.10 -4.51
N VAL A 63 -18.10 -11.22 -5.27
CA VAL A 63 -16.97 -10.42 -4.83
C VAL A 63 -17.45 -9.01 -4.50
N LEU A 64 -17.14 -8.51 -3.30
CA LEU A 64 -17.44 -7.15 -2.87
C LEU A 64 -16.29 -6.22 -3.27
N THR A 65 -16.56 -5.19 -4.07
CA THR A 65 -15.57 -4.20 -4.52
C THR A 65 -16.19 -2.80 -4.64
N ASP A 66 -15.35 -1.77 -4.64
CA ASP A 66 -15.73 -0.37 -4.89
C ASP A 66 -15.71 0.02 -6.39
N ASP A 67 -15.11 -0.80 -7.25
CA ASP A 67 -14.95 -0.51 -8.68
C ASP A 67 -15.55 -1.59 -9.59
N SER A 68 -15.44 -1.40 -10.90
CA SER A 68 -16.07 -2.24 -11.92
C SER A 68 -15.14 -3.23 -12.60
N ASP A 69 -13.85 -3.26 -12.25
CA ASP A 69 -12.82 -3.94 -13.03
C ASP A 69 -13.03 -5.46 -13.00
N LEU A 70 -13.49 -5.99 -11.86
CA LEU A 70 -13.92 -7.38 -11.68
C LEU A 70 -15.02 -7.85 -12.65
N LEU A 71 -15.80 -6.95 -13.27
CA LEU A 71 -16.78 -7.34 -14.29
C LEU A 71 -16.13 -7.83 -15.59
N LEU A 72 -14.86 -7.51 -15.80
CA LEU A 72 -14.07 -7.88 -16.99
C LEU A 72 -13.35 -9.22 -16.82
N HIS A 73 -13.21 -9.69 -15.58
CA HIS A 73 -12.68 -11.01 -15.30
C HIS A 73 -13.73 -12.11 -15.53
N ASP A 74 -13.25 -13.32 -15.83
CA ASP A 74 -14.11 -14.50 -15.93
C ASP A 74 -14.48 -15.02 -14.53
N LEU A 75 -15.69 -14.66 -14.07
CA LEU A 75 -16.28 -15.09 -12.80
C LEU A 75 -17.11 -16.39 -12.92
N GLY A 76 -17.12 -17.06 -14.07
CA GLY A 76 -18.00 -18.20 -14.33
C GLY A 76 -19.49 -17.82 -14.48
N GLU A 77 -20.35 -18.85 -14.54
CA GLU A 77 -21.79 -18.66 -14.81
C GLU A 77 -22.55 -18.06 -13.62
N ASP A 78 -22.15 -18.41 -12.39
CA ASP A 78 -22.85 -18.03 -11.16
C ASP A 78 -22.15 -16.91 -10.37
N GLY A 79 -20.85 -16.69 -10.62
CA GLY A 79 -20.07 -15.66 -9.96
C GLY A 79 -20.56 -14.25 -10.28
N ALA A 80 -20.38 -13.36 -9.33
CA ALA A 80 -20.93 -12.00 -9.42
C ALA A 80 -20.06 -10.97 -8.71
N VAL A 81 -20.31 -9.70 -9.04
CA VAL A 81 -19.77 -8.52 -8.37
C VAL A 81 -20.89 -7.88 -7.54
N LEU A 82 -20.57 -7.48 -6.32
CA LEU A 82 -21.42 -6.66 -5.46
C LEU A 82 -20.70 -5.34 -5.21
N PHE A 83 -21.32 -4.21 -5.56
CA PHE A 83 -20.69 -2.90 -5.38
C PHE A 83 -20.84 -2.42 -3.94
N LEU A 84 -19.75 -2.06 -3.28
CA LEU A 84 -19.77 -1.64 -1.88
C LEU A 84 -20.60 -0.37 -1.67
N GLU A 85 -20.54 0.60 -2.60
CA GLU A 85 -21.38 1.81 -2.56
C GLU A 85 -22.90 1.53 -2.60
N SER A 86 -23.30 0.36 -3.08
CA SER A 86 -24.70 -0.05 -3.18
C SER A 86 -25.22 -0.76 -1.93
N VAL A 87 -24.34 -1.07 -0.97
CA VAL A 87 -24.68 -1.76 0.26
C VAL A 87 -25.51 -0.82 1.14
N GLN A 88 -26.76 -1.19 1.38
CA GLN A 88 -27.70 -0.39 2.15
C GLN A 88 -28.66 -1.27 2.95
N THR A 89 -29.26 -0.69 3.98
CA THR A 89 -30.40 -1.29 4.68
C THR A 89 -31.71 -0.68 4.18
N SER A 90 -32.79 -1.46 4.10
CA SER A 90 -34.07 -0.96 3.55
C SER A 90 -34.67 0.22 4.31
N SER A 91 -34.39 0.31 5.62
CA SER A 91 -34.83 1.40 6.50
C SER A 91 -33.80 2.54 6.62
N GLY A 92 -32.59 2.37 6.08
CA GLY A 92 -31.44 3.23 6.35
C GLY A 92 -30.89 3.10 7.78
N VAL A 93 -31.47 2.23 8.61
CA VAL A 93 -31.06 1.99 10.00
C VAL A 93 -30.76 0.51 10.18
N TRP A 94 -29.56 0.19 10.64
CA TRP A 94 -29.18 -1.19 10.94
C TRP A 94 -30.00 -1.73 12.13
N ASN A 95 -30.65 -2.87 11.94
CA ASN A 95 -31.32 -3.60 13.01
C ASN A 95 -30.75 -5.02 13.13
N PRO A 96 -29.95 -5.32 14.17
CA PRO A 96 -29.38 -6.65 14.37
C PRO A 96 -30.43 -7.76 14.50
N ALA A 97 -31.65 -7.44 14.94
CA ALA A 97 -32.73 -8.41 15.12
C ALA A 97 -33.47 -8.74 13.81
N ASP A 98 -33.33 -7.90 12.78
CA ASP A 98 -33.90 -8.08 11.45
C ASP A 98 -32.90 -7.60 10.38
N PRO A 99 -31.85 -8.39 10.12
CA PRO A 99 -30.76 -7.97 9.24
C PRO A 99 -31.22 -7.92 7.79
N ASP A 100 -31.45 -6.72 7.27
CA ASP A 100 -31.89 -6.46 5.88
C ASP A 100 -30.82 -5.68 5.09
N ILE A 101 -29.64 -6.29 4.91
CA ILE A 101 -28.57 -5.74 4.08
C ILE A 101 -28.82 -6.13 2.63
N ARG A 102 -28.85 -5.15 1.74
CA ARG A 102 -29.02 -5.33 0.30
C ARG A 102 -27.92 -4.62 -0.47
N GLY A 103 -27.59 -5.13 -1.65
CA GLY A 103 -26.63 -4.51 -2.56
C GLY A 103 -26.95 -4.83 -4.01
N LEU A 104 -26.42 -4.02 -4.92
CA LEU A 104 -26.45 -4.26 -6.35
C LEU A 104 -25.49 -5.39 -6.71
N ARG A 105 -26.06 -6.55 -7.05
CA ARG A 105 -25.33 -7.72 -7.56
C ARG A 105 -25.40 -7.76 -9.08
N ILE A 106 -24.25 -7.83 -9.75
CA ILE A 106 -24.12 -8.02 -11.19
C ILE A 106 -23.37 -9.33 -11.46
N CYS A 107 -24.02 -10.26 -12.16
CA CYS A 107 -23.38 -11.46 -12.71
C CYS A 107 -23.01 -11.21 -14.18
N PRO A 108 -21.72 -11.15 -14.56
CA PRO A 108 -21.29 -10.84 -15.92
C PRO A 108 -21.87 -11.77 -16.99
N TYR A 109 -21.95 -13.07 -16.69
CA TYR A 109 -22.54 -14.08 -17.59
C TYR A 109 -24.03 -13.79 -17.85
N SER A 110 -24.80 -13.63 -16.78
CA SER A 110 -26.23 -13.29 -16.87
C SER A 110 -26.46 -11.93 -17.55
N LEU A 111 -25.59 -10.95 -17.31
CA LEU A 111 -25.68 -9.62 -17.92
C LEU A 111 -25.47 -9.71 -19.44
N SER A 112 -24.47 -10.48 -19.88
CA SER A 112 -24.18 -10.68 -21.30
C SER A 112 -25.36 -11.36 -22.02
N GLY A 113 -25.95 -12.39 -21.40
CA GLY A 113 -27.16 -13.04 -21.92
C GLY A 113 -28.36 -12.09 -22.02
N ARG A 114 -28.59 -11.25 -21.01
CA ARG A 114 -29.68 -10.25 -21.01
C ARG A 114 -29.49 -9.14 -22.05
N LEU A 115 -28.25 -8.74 -22.28
CA LEU A 115 -27.90 -7.72 -23.27
C LEU A 115 -27.76 -8.31 -24.68
N GLY A 116 -27.72 -9.64 -24.84
CA GLY A 116 -27.50 -10.30 -26.13
C GLY A 116 -26.10 -10.04 -26.72
N ILE A 117 -25.12 -9.71 -25.87
CA ILE A 117 -23.73 -9.45 -26.28
C ILE A 117 -22.85 -10.70 -26.06
N PRO A 118 -21.72 -10.85 -26.76
CA PRO A 118 -20.82 -12.00 -26.59
C PRO A 118 -20.27 -12.11 -25.17
N SER A 119 -19.81 -10.99 -24.61
CA SER A 119 -19.26 -10.91 -23.26
C SER A 119 -19.21 -9.45 -22.80
N VAL A 120 -19.14 -9.25 -21.49
CA VAL A 120 -18.93 -7.92 -20.89
C VAL A 120 -17.56 -7.35 -21.32
N GLN A 121 -16.55 -8.19 -21.49
CA GLN A 121 -15.22 -7.78 -21.98
C GLN A 121 -15.30 -7.14 -23.37
N TRP A 122 -16.12 -7.71 -24.26
CA TRP A 122 -16.31 -7.11 -25.59
C TRP A 122 -16.95 -5.73 -25.50
N PHE A 123 -17.98 -5.59 -24.66
CA PHE A 123 -18.60 -4.29 -24.43
C PHE A 123 -17.60 -3.26 -23.89
N ALA A 124 -16.74 -3.67 -22.94
CA ALA A 124 -15.71 -2.81 -22.37
C ALA A 124 -14.65 -2.39 -23.39
N PHE A 125 -14.22 -3.30 -24.27
CA PHE A 125 -13.34 -2.99 -25.39
C PHE A 125 -13.96 -1.92 -26.32
N GLU A 126 -15.23 -2.08 -26.68
CA GLU A 126 -15.92 -1.08 -27.50
C GLU A 126 -16.09 0.27 -26.78
N LEU A 127 -16.30 0.25 -25.46
CA LEU A 127 -16.36 1.45 -24.62
C LEU A 127 -15.01 2.17 -24.60
N GLN A 128 -13.90 1.44 -24.43
CA GLN A 128 -12.55 2.01 -24.45
C GLN A 128 -12.24 2.68 -25.79
N LYS A 129 -12.60 2.02 -26.90
CA LYS A 129 -12.41 2.54 -28.26
C LYS A 129 -13.33 3.72 -28.57
N ASN A 130 -14.57 3.71 -28.05
CA ASN A 130 -15.62 4.64 -28.40
C ASN A 130 -16.25 5.33 -27.18
N HIS A 131 -15.41 5.91 -26.31
CA HIS A 131 -15.79 6.57 -25.04
C HIS A 131 -16.88 7.66 -25.12
N HIS A 132 -17.21 8.16 -26.31
CA HIS A 132 -18.21 9.19 -26.55
C HIS A 132 -19.60 8.64 -26.87
N LEU A 133 -19.70 7.34 -27.16
CA LEU A 133 -20.96 6.67 -27.49
C LEU A 133 -21.75 6.33 -26.24
N ARG A 134 -23.08 6.28 -26.39
CA ARG A 134 -23.98 5.92 -25.30
C ARG A 134 -24.10 4.41 -25.15
N PHE A 135 -24.51 3.97 -23.97
CA PHE A 135 -24.69 2.56 -23.62
C PHE A 135 -25.47 1.74 -24.68
N ALA A 136 -26.58 2.27 -25.19
CA ALA A 136 -27.39 1.58 -26.20
C ALA A 136 -26.66 1.41 -27.55
N GLU A 137 -25.84 2.38 -27.93
CA GLU A 137 -25.05 2.34 -29.17
C GLU A 137 -23.92 1.33 -29.03
N LEU A 138 -23.20 1.35 -27.90
CA LEU A 138 -22.15 0.37 -27.57
C LEU A 138 -22.70 -1.06 -27.50
N THR A 139 -23.88 -1.25 -26.90
CA THR A 139 -24.55 -2.55 -26.83
C THR A 139 -24.85 -3.06 -28.24
N ARG A 140 -25.37 -2.20 -29.12
CA ARG A 140 -25.64 -2.57 -30.51
C ARG A 140 -24.37 -2.94 -31.26
N ILE A 141 -23.28 -2.19 -31.09
CA ILE A 141 -21.98 -2.51 -31.71
C ILE A 141 -21.48 -3.88 -31.22
N ALA A 142 -21.50 -4.12 -29.91
CA ALA A 142 -21.08 -5.40 -29.33
C ALA A 142 -21.96 -6.57 -29.80
N GLN A 143 -23.27 -6.37 -29.97
CA GLN A 143 -24.20 -7.35 -30.55
C GLN A 143 -23.88 -7.65 -32.02
N GLU A 144 -23.56 -6.63 -32.83
CA GLU A 144 -23.23 -6.80 -34.24
C GLU A 144 -21.92 -7.60 -34.41
N SER A 145 -20.93 -7.37 -33.52
CA SER A 145 -19.65 -8.09 -33.48
C SER A 145 -19.76 -9.57 -33.11
N SER A 146 -20.84 -10.00 -32.43
CA SER A 146 -21.11 -11.43 -32.16
C SER A 146 -21.18 -12.30 -33.42
N LYS A 147 -21.36 -11.67 -34.59
CA LYS A 147 -21.46 -12.32 -35.91
C LYS A 147 -20.13 -12.37 -36.65
N ALA A 148 -19.09 -11.68 -36.15
CA ALA A 148 -17.76 -11.70 -36.73
C ALA A 148 -16.97 -12.91 -36.18
N THR A 149 -16.44 -13.75 -37.06
CA THR A 149 -15.81 -15.03 -36.71
C THR A 149 -14.36 -14.89 -36.21
N GLU A 150 -13.73 -13.72 -36.38
CA GLU A 150 -12.32 -13.49 -36.05
C GLU A 150 -12.17 -12.43 -34.96
N LEU A 151 -11.48 -12.80 -33.87
CA LEU A 151 -11.06 -11.88 -32.82
C LEU A 151 -9.95 -10.97 -33.38
N SER A 152 -10.11 -9.65 -33.27
CA SER A 152 -9.07 -8.72 -33.72
C SER A 152 -7.84 -8.78 -32.81
N SER A 153 -6.66 -8.45 -33.35
CA SER A 153 -5.42 -8.40 -32.57
C SER A 153 -5.49 -7.41 -31.42
N GLU A 154 -6.19 -6.28 -31.61
CA GLU A 154 -6.39 -5.26 -30.58
C GLU A 154 -7.28 -5.77 -29.43
N TYR A 155 -8.31 -6.56 -29.75
CA TYR A 155 -9.14 -7.17 -28.71
C TYR A 155 -8.39 -8.24 -27.91
N LEU A 156 -7.57 -9.05 -28.60
CA LEU A 156 -6.70 -10.01 -27.91
C LEU A 156 -5.67 -9.32 -27.02
N GLU A 157 -5.15 -8.17 -27.44
CA GLU A 157 -4.30 -7.33 -26.61
C GLU A 157 -5.03 -6.78 -25.38
N PHE A 158 -6.24 -6.25 -25.56
CA PHE A 158 -7.09 -5.81 -24.46
C PHE A 158 -7.37 -6.93 -23.44
N LEU A 159 -7.65 -8.15 -23.92
CA LEU A 159 -7.97 -9.27 -23.03
C LEU A 159 -6.78 -9.77 -22.21
N ARG A 160 -5.53 -9.47 -22.58
CA ARG A 160 -4.35 -9.98 -21.85
C ARG A 160 -4.35 -9.57 -20.38
N GLU A 161 -4.86 -8.39 -20.06
CA GLU A 161 -4.97 -7.89 -18.67
C GLU A 161 -5.92 -8.73 -17.80
N TYR A 162 -6.97 -9.32 -18.38
CA TYR A 162 -8.01 -10.03 -17.66
C TYR A 162 -7.91 -11.56 -17.77
N GLN A 163 -6.89 -12.06 -18.49
CA GLN A 163 -6.65 -13.49 -18.63
C GLN A 163 -5.84 -14.02 -17.44
N ASN A 164 -6.36 -15.05 -16.81
CA ASN A 164 -5.64 -15.77 -15.76
C ASN A 164 -4.48 -16.53 -16.40
N GLU A 165 -3.28 -15.96 -16.40
CA GLU A 165 -2.08 -16.75 -16.65
C GLU A 165 -1.98 -17.79 -15.52
N THR A 166 -2.10 -19.06 -15.88
CA THR A 166 -2.01 -20.18 -14.96
C THR A 166 -0.58 -20.24 -14.40
N ALA A 167 -0.31 -19.46 -13.37
CA ALA A 167 0.91 -19.61 -12.60
C ALA A 167 0.91 -21.00 -11.94
N ASP A 168 2.06 -21.66 -11.98
CA ASP A 168 2.25 -22.97 -11.34
C ASP A 168 1.93 -22.86 -9.85
N ASN A 169 0.74 -23.36 -9.47
CA ASN A 169 0.17 -23.23 -8.14
C ASN A 169 1.06 -23.82 -7.03
N GLU A 170 2.01 -24.69 -7.36
CA GLU A 170 2.91 -25.32 -6.40
C GLU A 170 3.99 -24.36 -5.87
N VAL A 171 4.55 -23.50 -6.73
CA VAL A 171 5.58 -22.51 -6.33
C VAL A 171 4.96 -21.40 -5.47
N ILE A 172 3.77 -20.92 -5.87
CA ILE A 172 3.02 -19.90 -5.12
C ILE A 172 2.61 -20.42 -3.73
N ARG A 173 2.24 -21.69 -3.60
CA ARG A 173 1.83 -22.30 -2.32
C ARG A 173 2.98 -22.43 -1.31
N GLY A 174 4.20 -22.69 -1.78
CA GLY A 174 5.39 -22.77 -0.92
C GLY A 174 5.92 -21.39 -0.50
N ALA A 175 6.03 -20.45 -1.45
CA ALA A 175 6.51 -19.09 -1.18
C ALA A 175 5.48 -18.21 -0.47
N GLY A 176 4.18 -18.48 -0.66
CA GLY A 176 3.07 -17.68 -0.13
C GLY A 176 2.98 -17.62 1.40
N GLN A 177 3.61 -18.55 2.13
CA GLN A 177 3.67 -18.49 3.60
C GLN A 177 4.61 -17.39 4.11
N SER A 178 5.71 -17.12 3.39
CA SER A 178 6.69 -16.09 3.76
C SER A 178 6.21 -14.67 3.42
N ALA A 179 5.28 -14.53 2.46
CA ALA A 179 4.74 -13.24 2.02
C ALA A 179 3.55 -12.74 2.87
N GLN A 180 3.00 -13.55 3.79
CA GLN A 180 1.77 -13.21 4.52
C GLN A 180 1.81 -11.95 5.39
N PRO A 181 2.94 -11.52 6.00
CA PRO A 181 2.97 -10.28 6.80
C PRO A 181 3.46 -9.05 5.99
N LEU A 182 3.67 -9.18 4.68
CA LEU A 182 4.22 -8.10 3.88
C LEU A 182 3.18 -7.01 3.61
N ASP A 183 3.65 -5.79 3.37
CA ASP A 183 2.81 -4.76 2.77
C ASP A 183 2.68 -5.02 1.26
N PRO A 184 1.63 -4.54 0.59
CA PRO A 184 1.38 -4.86 -0.82
C PRO A 184 2.55 -4.54 -1.75
N ARG A 185 3.30 -3.45 -1.52
CA ARG A 185 4.39 -3.02 -2.41
C ARG A 185 5.63 -3.90 -2.23
N VAL A 186 5.93 -4.28 -1.00
CA VAL A 186 7.03 -5.22 -0.72
C VAL A 186 6.67 -6.63 -1.18
N SER A 187 5.39 -7.04 -1.03
CA SER A 187 4.89 -8.31 -1.57
C SER A 187 5.04 -8.38 -3.09
N GLU A 188 4.62 -7.33 -3.79
CA GLU A 188 4.75 -7.23 -5.25
C GLU A 188 6.22 -7.33 -5.69
N LEU A 189 7.12 -6.57 -5.05
CA LEU A 189 8.55 -6.66 -5.33
C LEU A 189 9.12 -8.06 -5.04
N TYR A 190 8.69 -8.70 -3.95
CA TYR A 190 9.08 -10.07 -3.63
C TYR A 190 8.70 -11.03 -4.76
N TRP A 191 7.46 -10.97 -5.25
CA TRP A 191 7.00 -11.83 -6.34
C TRP A 191 7.70 -11.57 -7.68
N GLN A 192 8.12 -10.33 -7.95
CA GLN A 192 8.95 -10.01 -9.11
C GLN A 192 10.33 -10.70 -9.07
N TYR A 193 10.87 -10.98 -7.87
CA TYR A 193 12.12 -11.74 -7.71
C TYR A 193 11.90 -13.26 -7.70
N GLU A 194 10.84 -13.75 -7.07
CA GLU A 194 10.55 -15.19 -7.00
C GLU A 194 10.06 -15.75 -8.33
N LEU A 195 9.27 -14.96 -9.07
CA LEU A 195 8.62 -15.36 -10.32
C LEU A 195 8.78 -14.26 -11.39
N PRO A 196 10.03 -13.92 -11.80
CA PRO A 196 10.29 -12.85 -12.75
C PRO A 196 9.66 -13.12 -14.13
N GLY A 197 9.54 -14.39 -14.53
CA GLY A 197 8.86 -14.77 -15.77
C GLY A 197 7.34 -14.57 -15.78
N ILE A 198 6.76 -14.10 -14.67
CA ILE A 198 5.32 -13.78 -14.57
C ILE A 198 5.17 -12.30 -14.23
N TYR A 199 5.86 -11.83 -13.19
CA TYR A 199 5.66 -10.49 -12.65
C TYR A 199 6.69 -9.46 -13.14
N CYS A 200 7.72 -9.88 -13.88
CA CYS A 200 8.82 -9.02 -14.33
C CYS A 200 9.31 -9.41 -15.75
N LEU A 201 8.37 -9.73 -16.64
CA LEU A 201 8.66 -10.28 -17.98
C LEU A 201 9.45 -9.31 -18.87
N GLY A 202 10.77 -9.50 -18.92
CA GLY A 202 11.67 -8.71 -19.78
C GLY A 202 11.97 -7.30 -19.26
N ASP A 203 11.38 -6.93 -18.12
CA ASP A 203 11.53 -5.63 -17.48
C ASP A 203 12.46 -5.70 -16.26
N GLN A 204 12.75 -4.53 -15.70
CA GLN A 204 13.42 -4.42 -14.40
C GLN A 204 12.38 -4.46 -13.28
N PRO A 205 12.74 -4.94 -12.08
CA PRO A 205 11.81 -4.90 -10.96
C PRO A 205 11.40 -3.46 -10.68
N HIS A 206 10.15 -3.28 -10.30
CA HIS A 206 9.56 -1.97 -10.11
C HIS A 206 8.67 -1.91 -8.88
N VAL A 207 8.52 -0.70 -8.34
CA VAL A 207 7.71 -0.44 -7.16
C VAL A 207 6.88 0.82 -7.36
N TYR A 208 5.57 0.72 -7.19
CA TYR A 208 4.66 1.87 -7.19
C TYR A 208 4.51 2.45 -5.79
N LEU A 209 5.17 3.59 -5.52
CA LEU A 209 5.04 4.25 -4.22
C LEU A 209 3.65 4.88 -4.07
N GLY A 210 3.11 4.83 -2.84
CA GLY A 210 1.79 5.38 -2.55
C GLY A 210 1.70 6.88 -2.84
N ILE A 211 0.53 7.36 -3.25
CA ILE A 211 0.30 8.80 -3.40
C ILE A 211 0.28 9.45 -2.01
N LEU A 212 1.17 10.40 -1.76
CA LEU A 212 1.15 11.23 -0.54
C LEU A 212 0.43 12.54 -0.81
N ASN A 213 -0.24 13.07 0.21
CA ASN A 213 -0.81 14.42 0.14
C ASN A 213 0.32 15.40 0.38
N GLU A 214 0.85 16.01 -0.68
CA GLU A 214 2.02 16.88 -0.62
C GLU A 214 1.84 18.14 -1.48
N ASP A 215 2.63 19.17 -1.21
CA ASP A 215 2.73 20.35 -2.07
C ASP A 215 3.50 20.01 -3.36
N SER A 216 2.77 19.87 -4.47
CA SER A 216 3.32 19.51 -5.78
C SER A 216 4.24 20.56 -6.41
N SER A 217 4.31 21.77 -5.84
CA SER A 217 5.28 22.80 -6.25
C SER A 217 6.67 22.58 -5.65
N ARG A 218 6.80 21.67 -4.67
CA ARG A 218 8.05 21.34 -3.98
C ARG A 218 8.66 20.05 -4.51
N ARG A 219 9.88 19.76 -4.06
CA ARG A 219 10.54 18.47 -4.28
C ARG A 219 9.69 17.35 -3.68
N CYS A 220 9.50 16.25 -4.42
CA CYS A 220 8.64 15.14 -3.98
C CYS A 220 9.06 14.62 -2.60
N ALA A 221 8.09 14.39 -1.73
CA ALA A 221 8.28 13.90 -0.37
C ALA A 221 8.96 12.52 -0.34
N TRP A 222 8.78 11.69 -1.36
CA TRP A 222 9.44 10.38 -1.48
C TRP A 222 10.96 10.42 -1.62
N GLU A 223 11.53 11.60 -1.90
CA GLU A 223 12.97 11.82 -1.80
C GLU A 223 13.44 11.58 -0.36
N GLN A 224 12.59 11.92 0.62
CA GLN A 224 12.81 11.52 2.00
C GLN A 224 12.59 10.02 2.14
N GLY A 225 13.62 9.35 2.66
CA GLY A 225 13.68 7.89 2.75
C GLY A 225 14.16 7.16 1.50
N ARG A 226 14.53 7.85 0.41
CA ARG A 226 15.10 7.21 -0.78
C ARG A 226 16.33 6.34 -0.45
N THR A 227 17.17 6.80 0.47
CA THR A 227 18.34 6.05 0.96
C THR A 227 17.95 4.76 1.69
N TYR A 228 16.88 4.78 2.51
CA TYR A 228 16.37 3.57 3.17
C TYR A 228 15.82 2.56 2.17
N ARG A 229 15.06 3.02 1.15
CA ARG A 229 14.54 2.13 0.10
C ARG A 229 15.67 1.54 -0.74
N SER A 230 16.62 2.37 -1.18
CA SER A 230 17.82 1.92 -1.93
C SER A 230 18.63 0.87 -1.14
N LEU A 231 18.83 1.10 0.16
CA LEU A 231 19.47 0.13 1.05
C LEU A 231 18.68 -1.18 1.10
N GLY A 232 17.35 -1.09 1.27
CA GLY A 232 16.47 -2.26 1.34
C GLY A 232 16.48 -3.09 0.06
N TYR A 233 16.33 -2.45 -1.10
CA TYR A 233 16.39 -3.12 -2.39
C TYR A 233 17.75 -3.76 -2.63
N SER A 234 18.84 -3.04 -2.33
CA SER A 234 20.21 -3.54 -2.51
C SER A 234 20.50 -4.73 -1.60
N PHE A 235 20.05 -4.65 -0.35
CA PHE A 235 20.17 -5.74 0.62
C PHE A 235 19.39 -6.97 0.16
N PHE A 236 18.12 -6.80 -0.20
CA PHE A 236 17.28 -7.88 -0.71
C PHE A 236 17.86 -8.51 -1.99
N ASN A 237 18.31 -7.70 -2.95
CA ASN A 237 18.99 -8.18 -4.15
C ASN A 237 20.26 -8.99 -3.84
N ASN A 238 21.08 -8.52 -2.89
CA ASN A 238 22.30 -9.24 -2.49
C ASN A 238 22.01 -10.57 -1.78
N SER A 239 20.83 -10.75 -1.18
CA SER A 239 20.40 -12.03 -0.59
C SER A 239 20.07 -13.10 -1.64
N ARG A 240 19.86 -12.71 -2.90
CA ARG A 240 19.52 -13.63 -3.99
C ARG A 240 20.76 -14.21 -4.68
N PRO A 241 20.66 -15.41 -5.29
CA PRO A 241 21.71 -15.95 -6.14
C PRO A 241 22.10 -14.95 -7.24
N THR A 242 23.37 -14.88 -7.61
CA THR A 242 23.88 -13.91 -8.59
C THR A 242 23.14 -13.93 -9.92
N THR A 243 22.59 -15.09 -10.33
CA THR A 243 21.78 -15.25 -11.55
C THR A 243 20.44 -14.55 -11.51
N ASN A 244 19.93 -14.27 -10.31
CA ASN A 244 18.60 -13.69 -10.06
C ASN A 244 18.73 -12.25 -9.51
N ARG A 245 19.91 -11.65 -9.65
CA ARG A 245 20.14 -10.28 -9.22
C ARG A 245 19.87 -9.30 -10.36
N PHE A 246 19.32 -8.17 -9.99
CA PHE A 246 19.11 -7.05 -10.89
C PHE A 246 20.16 -5.96 -10.64
N ALA A 247 20.35 -5.11 -11.65
CA ALA A 247 21.23 -3.95 -11.53
C ALA A 247 20.47 -2.73 -10.98
N VAL A 248 19.16 -2.66 -11.23
CA VAL A 248 18.32 -1.50 -10.93
C VAL A 248 16.94 -1.94 -10.44
N VAL A 249 16.28 -1.07 -9.70
CA VAL A 249 14.83 -1.11 -9.43
C VAL A 249 14.23 0.22 -9.91
N HIS A 250 13.08 0.18 -10.58
CA HIS A 250 12.35 1.39 -10.95
C HIS A 250 11.31 1.76 -9.90
N GLU A 251 11.41 2.95 -9.33
CA GLU A 251 10.37 3.51 -8.47
C GLU A 251 9.42 4.39 -9.29
N PHE A 252 8.14 4.05 -9.30
CA PHE A 252 7.11 4.90 -9.89
C PHE A 252 6.52 5.81 -8.82
N VAL A 253 6.70 7.12 -9.01
CA VAL A 253 6.26 8.15 -8.07
C VAL A 253 5.42 9.22 -8.75
N ARG A 254 4.43 9.76 -8.03
CA ARG A 254 3.66 10.91 -8.51
C ARG A 254 4.49 12.19 -8.34
N ARG A 255 4.79 12.87 -9.44
CA ARG A 255 5.39 14.21 -9.46
C ARG A 255 4.39 15.19 -10.10
N GLY A 256 3.72 15.97 -9.25
CA GLY A 256 2.63 16.85 -9.67
C GLY A 256 1.46 16.09 -10.28
N GLY A 257 1.17 16.31 -11.56
CA GLY A 257 0.10 15.67 -12.30
C GLY A 257 0.49 14.38 -13.03
N ARG A 258 1.75 13.94 -12.94
CA ARG A 258 2.28 12.80 -13.71
C ARG A 258 2.86 11.73 -12.80
N ILE A 259 2.89 10.50 -13.26
CA ILE A 259 3.67 9.40 -12.68
C ILE A 259 4.99 9.32 -13.45
N VAL A 260 6.09 9.24 -12.73
CA VAL A 260 7.45 9.20 -13.30
C VAL A 260 8.19 7.99 -12.72
N ALA A 261 8.93 7.28 -13.56
CA ALA A 261 9.84 6.22 -13.15
C ALA A 261 11.21 6.81 -12.77
N GLU A 262 11.73 6.40 -11.62
CA GLU A 262 13.05 6.74 -11.14
C GLU A 262 13.90 5.48 -11.00
N GLU A 263 15.10 5.52 -11.57
CA GLU A 263 16.04 4.42 -11.47
C GLU A 263 16.79 4.46 -10.13
N ILE A 264 16.72 3.34 -9.40
CA ILE A 264 17.50 3.10 -8.19
C ILE A 264 18.55 2.04 -8.50
N THR A 265 19.81 2.47 -8.61
CA THR A 265 20.93 1.55 -8.82
C THR A 265 21.19 0.70 -7.57
N LEU A 266 21.25 -0.61 -7.74
CA LEU A 266 21.44 -1.55 -6.65
C LEU A 266 22.92 -1.70 -6.31
N SER A 267 23.22 -1.51 -5.03
CA SER A 267 24.58 -1.51 -4.51
C SER A 267 25.05 -2.93 -4.14
N GLY A 268 26.35 -3.18 -4.33
CA GLY A 268 26.97 -4.44 -3.93
C GLY A 268 27.16 -4.54 -2.41
N THR A 269 27.50 -5.74 -1.93
CA THR A 269 27.59 -6.11 -0.51
C THR A 269 28.43 -5.15 0.35
N LYS A 270 29.56 -4.65 -0.15
CA LYS A 270 30.44 -3.74 0.60
C LYS A 270 29.75 -2.41 0.94
N THR A 271 29.10 -1.80 -0.06
CA THR A 271 28.36 -0.55 0.12
C THR A 271 27.16 -0.76 1.03
N VAL A 272 26.42 -1.86 0.84
CA VAL A 272 25.29 -2.22 1.71
C VAL A 272 25.72 -2.37 3.17
N THR A 273 26.86 -3.01 3.43
CA THR A 273 27.40 -3.15 4.80
C THR A 273 27.73 -1.78 5.41
N SER A 274 28.41 -0.92 4.63
CA SER A 274 28.72 0.45 5.08
C SER A 274 27.45 1.28 5.36
N ASP A 275 26.42 1.16 4.52
CA ASP A 275 25.17 1.89 4.67
C ASP A 275 24.35 1.38 5.87
N LEU A 276 24.41 0.07 6.17
CA LEU A 276 23.84 -0.51 7.40
C LEU A 276 24.55 0.04 8.65
N ASP A 277 25.88 0.12 8.64
CA ASP A 277 26.64 0.66 9.77
C ASP A 277 26.32 2.14 9.98
N LEU A 278 26.16 2.91 8.90
CA LEU A 278 25.71 4.30 8.97
C LEU A 278 24.29 4.42 9.55
N LEU A 279 23.35 3.56 9.12
CA LEU A 279 22.00 3.52 9.68
C LEU A 279 22.03 3.20 11.18
N ARG A 280 22.80 2.18 11.59
CA ARG A 280 22.96 1.80 13.00
C ARG A 280 23.52 2.95 13.84
N GLY A 281 24.55 3.63 13.35
CA GLY A 281 25.12 4.81 14.02
C GLY A 281 24.11 5.96 14.16
N ARG A 282 23.29 6.19 13.12
CA ARG A 282 22.23 7.22 13.14
C ARG A 282 21.12 6.89 14.13
N LEU A 283 20.65 5.65 14.16
CA LEU A 283 19.65 5.20 15.12
C LEU A 283 20.18 5.31 16.55
N ALA A 284 21.38 4.81 16.83
CA ALA A 284 22.00 4.89 18.15
C ALA A 284 22.17 6.35 18.62
N HIS A 285 22.56 7.26 17.71
CA HIS A 285 22.67 8.67 18.03
C HIS A 285 21.31 9.31 18.30
N ALA A 286 20.28 8.98 17.53
CA ALA A 286 18.93 9.47 17.76
C ALA A 286 18.35 8.96 19.09
N HIS A 287 18.56 7.69 19.43
CA HIS A 287 18.16 7.10 20.71
C HIS A 287 18.81 7.84 21.88
N ALA A 288 20.13 8.04 21.83
CA ALA A 288 20.84 8.84 22.83
C ALA A 288 20.34 10.29 22.93
N THR A 289 19.67 10.79 21.89
CA THR A 289 19.11 12.15 21.85
C THR A 289 17.67 12.20 22.39
N PHE A 290 16.82 11.23 22.04
CA PHE A 290 15.36 11.34 22.19
C PHE A 290 14.71 10.35 23.17
N ASP A 291 15.42 9.37 23.72
CA ASP A 291 14.81 8.28 24.51
C ASP A 291 14.23 8.70 25.88
N GLU A 292 14.42 9.94 26.32
CA GLU A 292 13.97 10.37 27.65
C GLU A 292 12.48 10.77 27.70
N GLY A 293 11.64 9.84 28.17
CA GLY A 293 10.28 10.11 28.68
C GLY A 293 9.19 10.34 27.63
N LEU A 294 9.50 10.20 26.35
CA LEU A 294 8.54 10.27 25.25
C LEU A 294 7.82 8.93 25.03
N ALA A 295 6.67 8.97 24.33
CA ALA A 295 6.01 7.76 23.88
C ALA A 295 6.88 7.04 22.82
N PRO A 296 6.86 5.70 22.72
CA PRO A 296 7.68 4.97 21.77
C PRO A 296 7.50 5.42 20.32
N GLU A 297 6.30 5.83 19.93
CA GLU A 297 6.00 6.28 18.57
C GLU A 297 6.58 7.67 18.29
N SER A 298 6.70 8.52 19.31
CA SER A 298 7.30 9.85 19.21
C SER A 298 8.75 9.79 18.74
N PHE A 299 9.50 8.77 19.18
CA PHE A 299 10.88 8.56 18.75
C PHE A 299 10.98 8.51 17.22
N TRP A 300 10.10 7.73 16.57
CA TRP A 300 10.17 7.54 15.11
C TRP A 300 9.76 8.80 14.35
N PHE A 301 8.79 9.56 14.83
CA PHE A 301 8.47 10.88 14.27
C PHE A 301 9.66 11.85 14.38
N LEU A 302 10.35 11.86 15.54
CA LEU A 302 11.55 12.67 15.74
C LEU A 302 12.73 12.18 14.89
N TYR A 303 12.90 10.87 14.72
CA TYR A 303 13.91 10.30 13.86
C TYR A 303 13.70 10.73 12.40
N ALA A 304 12.48 10.62 11.89
CA ALA A 304 12.13 11.09 10.55
C ALA A 304 12.37 12.61 10.40
N LEU A 305 12.01 13.40 11.41
CA LEU A 305 12.29 14.84 11.43
C LEU A 305 13.80 15.14 11.45
N SER A 306 14.60 14.40 12.21
CA SER A 306 16.05 14.57 12.26
C SER A 306 16.70 14.36 10.89
N ASP A 307 16.17 13.42 10.09
CA ASP A 307 16.63 13.18 8.73
C ASP A 307 16.28 14.35 7.79
N ILE A 308 15.08 14.91 7.94
CA ILE A 308 14.63 16.10 7.18
C ILE A 308 15.50 17.32 7.50
N TYR A 309 15.82 17.54 8.79
CA TYR A 309 16.68 18.66 9.21
C TYR A 309 18.14 18.48 8.75
N ARG A 310 18.63 17.24 8.71
CA ARG A 310 19.98 16.93 8.24
C ARG A 310 20.15 17.13 6.73
N ASP A 311 19.07 17.10 5.94
CA ASP A 311 19.13 17.38 4.49
C ASP A 311 19.42 18.88 4.24
N GLY A 312 20.69 19.26 4.45
CA GLY A 312 21.23 20.61 4.27
C GLY A 312 21.33 21.06 2.80
N SER A 313 20.69 20.37 1.85
CA SER A 313 20.66 20.75 0.43
C SER A 313 19.86 22.04 0.13
N GLY A 314 19.30 22.70 1.15
CA GLY A 314 18.72 24.04 1.06
C GLY A 314 17.39 24.14 0.30
N THR A 315 16.79 23.01 -0.08
CA THR A 315 15.52 22.98 -0.82
C THR A 315 14.29 22.79 0.07
N THR A 316 14.47 22.26 1.28
CA THR A 316 13.40 22.10 2.27
C THR A 316 13.44 23.28 3.25
N THR A 317 12.40 24.12 3.24
CA THR A 317 12.22 25.11 4.31
C THR A 317 11.90 24.38 5.61
N VAL A 318 12.89 24.28 6.51
CA VAL A 318 12.71 23.67 7.82
C VAL A 318 11.94 24.63 8.75
N PRO A 319 10.99 24.14 9.56
CA PRO A 319 10.28 24.97 10.53
C PRO A 319 11.22 25.58 11.58
N SER A 320 10.89 26.75 12.11
CA SER A 320 11.50 27.24 13.35
C SER A 320 11.08 26.41 14.56
N ALA A 321 11.78 26.54 15.69
CA ALA A 321 11.45 25.84 16.95
C ALA A 321 9.97 26.01 17.33
N LYS A 322 9.45 27.24 17.26
CA LYS A 322 8.06 27.54 17.61
C LYS A 322 7.07 26.90 16.65
N GLU A 323 7.40 26.89 15.36
CA GLU A 323 6.57 26.27 14.32
C GLU A 323 6.56 24.75 14.46
N LEU A 324 7.70 24.13 14.78
CA LEU A 324 7.80 22.70 15.00
C LEU A 324 7.04 22.27 16.27
N GLU A 325 7.16 23.02 17.37
CA GLU A 325 6.38 22.78 18.61
C GLU A 325 4.87 22.81 18.31
N SER A 326 4.41 23.82 17.57
CA SER A 326 3.01 23.92 17.17
C SER A 326 2.60 22.78 16.25
N PHE A 327 3.44 22.41 15.27
CA PHE A 327 3.14 21.34 14.33
C PHE A 327 2.98 19.99 15.05
N LEU A 328 3.88 19.65 15.97
CA LEU A 328 3.80 18.40 16.73
C LEU A 328 2.59 18.34 17.66
N THR A 329 2.22 19.48 18.26
CA THR A 329 1.12 19.54 19.23
C THR A 329 -0.26 19.70 18.58
N ASN A 330 -0.34 20.41 17.45
CA ASN A 330 -1.62 20.82 16.85
C ASN A 330 -1.82 20.26 15.42
N GLY A 331 -0.78 19.71 14.79
CA GLY A 331 -0.80 19.28 13.39
C GLY A 331 -0.63 20.42 12.37
N TYR A 332 -0.34 21.64 12.83
CA TYR A 332 -0.06 22.81 12.00
C TYR A 332 0.88 23.80 12.70
N MET A 333 1.70 24.50 11.92
CA MET A 333 2.77 25.38 12.41
C MET A 333 2.27 26.74 12.94
N VAL A 334 1.16 27.27 12.40
CA VAL A 334 0.69 28.63 12.70
C VAL A 334 -0.72 28.65 13.29
N GLN A 335 -1.76 28.86 12.47
CA GLN A 335 -3.15 28.98 12.92
C GLN A 335 -4.09 27.98 12.25
N SER A 336 -3.72 27.49 11.07
CA SER A 336 -4.50 26.53 10.29
C SER A 336 -3.55 25.70 9.43
N THR A 337 -4.03 24.54 8.96
CA THR A 337 -3.27 23.69 8.04
C THR A 337 -3.00 24.42 6.73
N LYS A 338 -1.73 24.56 6.39
CA LYS A 338 -1.22 25.08 5.11
C LYS A 338 -0.47 23.99 4.35
N TRP A 339 -0.15 24.27 3.08
CA TRP A 339 0.64 23.36 2.24
C TRP A 339 2.01 22.99 2.83
N ALA A 340 2.65 23.89 3.58
CA ALA A 340 3.89 23.59 4.28
C ALA A 340 3.70 22.49 5.36
N ASP A 341 2.59 22.52 6.10
CA ASP A 341 2.25 21.49 7.10
C ASP A 341 1.91 20.15 6.45
N ILE A 342 1.19 20.20 5.33
CA ILE A 342 0.83 19.02 4.54
C ILE A 342 2.10 18.37 3.98
N HIS A 343 2.99 19.17 3.40
CA HIS A 343 4.24 18.68 2.81
C HIS A 343 5.22 18.14 3.86
N LEU A 344 5.38 18.81 5.01
CA LEU A 344 6.21 18.28 6.09
C LEU A 344 5.69 16.93 6.59
N LEU A 345 4.37 16.80 6.76
CA LEU A 345 3.78 15.51 7.13
C LEU A 345 4.05 14.44 6.06
N ALA A 346 3.93 14.77 4.77
CA ALA A 346 4.25 13.85 3.70
C ALA A 346 5.72 13.40 3.73
N GLN A 347 6.66 14.30 4.01
CA GLN A 347 8.08 13.98 4.16
C GLN A 347 8.32 13.01 5.33
N ILE A 348 7.69 13.24 6.48
CA ILE A 348 7.75 12.35 7.64
C ILE A 348 7.19 10.96 7.28
N GLN A 349 6.00 10.92 6.65
CA GLN A 349 5.35 9.69 6.22
C GLN A 349 6.19 8.91 5.21
N ALA A 350 6.82 9.60 4.25
CA ALA A 350 7.71 8.98 3.26
C ALA A 350 8.92 8.33 3.93
N ALA A 351 9.57 9.02 4.87
CA ALA A 351 10.70 8.48 5.62
C ALA A 351 10.30 7.25 6.45
N LEU A 352 9.19 7.34 7.21
CA LEU A 352 8.69 6.25 8.05
C LEU A 352 8.25 5.03 7.23
N TYR A 353 7.53 5.23 6.12
CA TYR A 353 7.15 4.12 5.26
C TYR A 353 8.36 3.49 4.57
N SER A 354 9.36 4.29 4.20
CA SER A 354 10.62 3.76 3.64
C SER A 354 11.39 2.89 4.63
N LEU A 355 11.40 3.27 5.92
CA LEU A 355 11.95 2.43 7.00
C LEU A 355 11.14 1.14 7.18
N ARG A 356 9.81 1.20 7.03
CA ARG A 356 8.96 0.01 7.05
C ARG A 356 9.29 -0.95 5.91
N MET A 357 9.43 -0.44 4.68
CA MET A 357 9.83 -1.24 3.53
C MET A 357 11.20 -1.90 3.79
N LEU A 358 12.16 -1.14 4.32
CA LEU A 358 13.47 -1.65 4.72
C LEU A 358 13.36 -2.80 5.74
N LYS A 359 12.56 -2.63 6.79
CA LYS A 359 12.29 -3.65 7.81
C LYS A 359 11.74 -4.93 7.19
N GLN A 360 10.75 -4.82 6.30
CA GLN A 360 10.15 -5.99 5.65
C GLN A 360 11.11 -6.68 4.70
N LEU A 361 11.92 -5.92 3.95
CA LEU A 361 12.96 -6.46 3.07
C LEU A 361 14.07 -7.17 3.84
N PHE A 362 14.47 -6.67 5.01
CA PHE A 362 15.38 -7.39 5.92
C PHE A 362 14.79 -8.71 6.38
N HIS A 363 13.51 -8.72 6.75
CA HIS A 363 12.84 -9.93 7.24
C HIS A 363 12.78 -11.05 6.19
N ILE A 364 12.55 -10.72 4.92
CA ILE A 364 12.41 -11.73 3.85
C ILE A 364 13.71 -12.11 3.15
N ALA A 365 14.78 -11.34 3.34
CA ALA A 365 16.06 -11.56 2.65
C ALA A 365 16.80 -12.81 3.13
N ALA A 366 16.82 -13.15 4.43
CA ALA A 366 17.15 -14.51 4.92
C ALA A 366 17.04 -14.61 6.46
N PRO A 367 16.60 -15.78 6.98
CA PRO A 367 16.46 -16.08 8.41
C PRO A 367 17.72 -16.61 9.14
N ASP A 368 18.93 -16.53 8.55
CA ASP A 368 20.19 -16.97 9.18
C ASP A 368 20.86 -15.86 10.05
N ASP A 369 21.52 -16.30 11.13
CA ASP A 369 21.87 -15.58 12.38
C ASP A 369 22.55 -14.19 12.23
N ASP A 370 23.43 -13.97 11.24
CA ASP A 370 24.13 -12.68 11.07
C ASP A 370 23.19 -11.53 10.66
N LEU A 371 21.98 -11.85 10.19
CA LEU A 371 20.95 -10.87 9.78
C LEU A 371 19.92 -10.57 10.88
N VAL A 372 19.90 -11.36 11.97
CA VAL A 372 19.01 -11.17 13.11
C VAL A 372 19.24 -9.80 13.74
N GLU A 373 20.50 -9.34 13.84
CA GLU A 373 20.82 -8.00 14.30
C GLU A 373 20.20 -6.90 13.41
N SER A 374 20.23 -7.07 12.08
CA SER A 374 19.68 -6.07 11.15
C SER A 374 18.14 -5.97 11.24
N SER A 375 17.46 -7.10 11.46
CA SER A 375 16.01 -7.12 11.66
C SER A 375 15.58 -6.47 12.98
N SER A 376 16.43 -6.56 14.01
CA SER A 376 16.18 -5.96 15.33
C SER A 376 16.26 -4.43 15.33
N LEU A 377 17.04 -3.83 14.40
CA LEU A 377 17.24 -2.38 14.31
C LEU A 377 15.94 -1.59 14.16
N LEU A 378 14.93 -2.19 13.52
CA LEU A 378 13.64 -1.55 13.22
C LEU A 378 12.48 -2.28 13.90
N ALA A 379 12.76 -3.13 14.90
CA ALA A 379 11.76 -3.95 15.58
C ALA A 379 10.62 -3.12 16.16
N ASP A 380 10.95 -1.99 16.78
CA ASP A 380 10.01 -1.10 17.47
C ASP A 380 9.32 -0.08 16.55
N LEU A 381 9.48 -0.21 15.22
CA LEU A 381 8.79 0.65 14.26
C LEU A 381 7.26 0.50 14.41
N PRO A 382 6.47 1.60 14.54
CA PRO A 382 5.04 1.52 14.76
C PRO A 382 4.30 0.91 13.56
N PRO A 383 3.08 0.39 13.75
CA PRO A 383 2.22 -0.03 12.66
C PRO A 383 1.87 1.14 11.72
N LEU A 384 1.51 0.81 10.48
CA LEU A 384 1.32 1.78 9.41
C LEU A 384 0.20 2.77 9.71
N HIS A 385 -0.88 2.34 10.37
CA HIS A 385 -1.96 3.25 10.75
C HIS A 385 -1.55 4.32 11.78
N ILE A 386 -0.46 4.09 12.53
CA ILE A 386 0.14 5.10 13.41
C ILE A 386 1.04 6.02 12.60
N MET A 387 2.00 5.45 11.85
CA MET A 387 2.98 6.22 11.08
C MET A 387 2.34 7.15 10.04
N MET A 388 1.21 6.71 9.45
CA MET A 388 0.49 7.46 8.42
C MET A 388 -0.58 8.41 8.99
N SER A 389 -0.79 8.47 10.30
CA SER A 389 -1.84 9.28 10.92
C SER A 389 -1.31 10.56 11.56
N ARG A 390 -1.78 11.71 11.05
CA ARG A 390 -1.55 13.01 11.68
C ARG A 390 -2.09 13.05 13.12
N GLN A 391 -3.24 12.45 13.36
CA GLN A 391 -3.86 12.44 14.69
C GLN A 391 -3.04 11.62 15.69
N LYS A 392 -2.49 10.47 15.27
CA LYS A 392 -1.63 9.64 16.11
C LYS A 392 -0.31 10.34 16.43
N MET A 393 0.28 11.05 15.46
CA MET A 393 1.42 11.93 15.70
C MET A 393 1.09 12.96 16.80
N ILE A 394 0.00 13.72 16.66
CA ILE A 394 -0.41 14.72 17.65
C ILE A 394 -0.59 14.09 19.05
N GLN A 395 -1.26 12.94 19.12
CA GLN A 395 -1.49 12.23 20.38
C GLN A 395 -0.17 11.82 21.05
N SER A 396 0.84 11.40 20.29
CA SER A 396 2.16 11.05 20.82
C SER A 396 2.90 12.24 21.45
N PHE A 397 2.54 13.47 21.07
CA PHE A 397 3.15 14.72 21.55
C PHE A 397 2.23 15.54 22.46
N ALA A 398 1.27 14.90 23.15
CA ALA A 398 0.33 15.60 24.04
C ALA A 398 0.99 16.32 25.23
N ASN A 399 2.18 15.89 25.68
CA ASN A 399 2.91 16.53 26.77
C ASN A 399 3.81 17.67 26.27
N THR A 400 3.28 18.90 26.33
CA THR A 400 3.95 20.11 25.83
C THR A 400 5.34 20.37 26.40
N ARG A 401 5.64 19.95 27.64
CA ARG A 401 6.98 20.10 28.23
C ARG A 401 8.00 19.21 27.51
N LEU A 402 7.63 17.96 27.22
CA LEU A 402 8.49 17.02 26.51
C LEU A 402 8.66 17.43 25.05
N VAL A 403 7.61 17.96 24.41
CA VAL A 403 7.70 18.50 23.04
C VAL A 403 8.77 19.59 22.94
N ARG A 404 8.78 20.56 23.86
CA ARG A 404 9.79 21.64 23.85
C ARG A 404 11.21 21.11 23.98
N LEU A 405 11.42 20.11 24.83
CA LEU A 405 12.72 19.47 24.99
C LEU A 405 13.15 18.77 23.68
N ALA A 406 12.25 17.97 23.11
CA ALA A 406 12.50 17.26 21.86
C ALA A 406 12.79 18.20 20.68
N VAL A 407 11.99 19.26 20.52
CA VAL A 407 12.19 20.29 19.49
C VAL A 407 13.56 20.95 19.63
N ARG A 408 13.94 21.30 20.87
CA ARG A 408 15.26 21.88 21.15
C ARG A 408 16.38 20.91 20.76
N GLN A 409 16.25 19.64 21.13
CA GLN A 409 17.22 18.60 20.77
C GLN A 409 17.34 18.39 19.26
N VAL A 410 16.21 18.37 18.52
CA VAL A 410 16.22 18.28 17.05
C VAL A 410 17.02 19.43 16.45
N ILE A 411 16.73 20.66 16.87
CA ILE A 411 17.36 21.86 16.30
C ILE A 411 18.83 21.97 16.69
N GLU A 412 19.19 21.77 17.96
CA GLU A 412 20.59 21.88 18.40
C GLU A 412 21.50 20.79 17.81
N THR A 413 20.93 19.63 17.47
CA THR A 413 21.69 18.46 17.00
C THR A 413 21.73 18.33 15.48
N TYR A 414 20.64 18.69 14.78
CA TYR A 414 20.46 18.41 13.36
C TYR A 414 20.17 19.65 12.49
N GLY A 415 19.82 20.80 13.09
CA GLY A 415 19.57 22.06 12.38
C GLY A 415 20.80 22.97 12.39
#